data_AF-A0A6B9YIM5-F1
#
_entry.id   AF-A0A6B9YIM5-F1
#
_cell.length_a   1.000
_cell.length_b   1.000
_cell.length_c   1.000
_cell.angle_alpha   90.00
_cell.angle_beta   90.00
_cell.angle_gamma   90.00
#
_symmetry.space_group_name_H-M   'P 1'
#
loop_
_entity.id
_entity.type
_entity.pdbx_description
1 polymer ?
#
loop_
_entity_poly.entity_id
_entity_poly.type
_entity_poly.pdbx_seq_one_letter_code
_entity_poly.pdbx_strand_id
1 'polypeptide(L)'
;MSEEKLSDVVSPEAVINFETGAIKASTLDSIINLLPFEMGFCDENDIFRWFSNNPNRVHGRRKEAIGRHVLELHPKVVHHVEKLLNDFHSGRRDEWEFWFPKHSGEAGQIYQKFMAVRDEHGKYLGCMDVTVNIDIFKGKEGKNTPETIDEFITY
;
A
#
# COMPACT_ATOMS: atom_id res chain seq x y z
N MET A 1 -19.17 -12.97 19.65
CA MET A 1 -18.66 -13.84 18.58
C MET A 1 -17.35 -13.23 18.13
N SER A 2 -16.22 -13.92 18.28
CA SER A 2 -14.93 -13.44 17.77
C SER A 2 -15.01 -13.36 16.24
N GLU A 3 -14.64 -12.22 15.64
CA GLU A 3 -14.33 -12.19 14.20
C GLU A 3 -13.27 -13.26 13.93
N GLU A 4 -13.61 -14.27 13.12
CA GLU A 4 -12.60 -15.19 12.59
C GLU A 4 -11.62 -14.38 11.74
N LYS A 5 -10.32 -14.57 11.95
CA LYS A 5 -9.34 -13.93 11.08
C LYS A 5 -9.52 -14.49 9.68
N LEU A 6 -9.60 -13.64 8.67
CA LEU A 6 -9.70 -14.06 7.27
C LEU A 6 -8.60 -15.07 6.88
N SER A 7 -7.42 -14.99 7.50
CA SER A 7 -6.32 -15.95 7.33
C SER A 7 -6.65 -17.38 7.72
N ASP A 8 -7.64 -17.58 8.58
CA ASP A 8 -7.97 -18.88 9.17
C ASP A 8 -9.00 -19.64 8.31
N VAL A 9 -9.65 -18.93 7.38
CA VAL A 9 -10.72 -19.44 6.51
C VAL A 9 -10.37 -19.39 5.01
N VAL A 10 -9.27 -18.73 4.62
CA VAL A 10 -8.84 -18.63 3.21
C VAL A 10 -7.47 -19.28 3.02
N SER A 11 -7.41 -20.30 2.15
CA SER A 11 -6.17 -20.97 1.78
C SER A 11 -5.27 -20.06 0.93
N PRO A 12 -3.93 -20.06 1.14
CA PRO A 12 -2.99 -19.43 0.21
C PRO A 12 -3.06 -19.97 -1.24
N GLU A 13 -3.62 -21.16 -1.42
CA GLU A 13 -3.88 -21.77 -2.73
C GLU A 13 -5.21 -21.33 -3.36
N ALA A 14 -5.96 -20.45 -2.69
CA ALA A 14 -7.17 -19.87 -3.25
C ALA A 14 -6.86 -19.13 -4.55
N VAL A 15 -7.70 -19.37 -5.56
CA VAL A 15 -7.64 -18.64 -6.83
C VAL A 15 -8.55 -17.42 -6.72
N ILE A 16 -7.98 -16.24 -6.90
CA ILE A 16 -8.70 -14.98 -6.97
C ILE A 16 -9.09 -14.75 -8.43
N ASN A 17 -10.39 -14.58 -8.69
CA ASN A 17 -10.91 -14.26 -10.00
C ASN A 17 -11.16 -12.76 -10.12
N PHE A 18 -10.46 -12.12 -11.05
CA PHE A 18 -10.60 -10.72 -11.41
C PHE A 18 -11.35 -10.60 -12.75
N GLU A 19 -11.81 -9.40 -13.08
CA GLU A 19 -12.43 -9.12 -14.39
C GLU A 19 -11.48 -9.42 -15.57
N THR A 20 -10.17 -9.28 -15.34
CA THR A 20 -9.13 -9.43 -16.37
C THR A 20 -8.41 -10.78 -16.32
N GLY A 21 -8.87 -11.74 -15.51
CA GLY A 21 -8.26 -13.07 -15.40
C GLY A 21 -8.23 -13.60 -13.97
N ALA A 22 -7.45 -14.66 -13.71
CA ALA A 22 -7.37 -15.29 -12.40
C ALA A 22 -5.91 -15.57 -12.00
N ILE A 23 -5.63 -15.52 -10.70
CA ILE A 23 -4.30 -15.76 -10.13
C ILE A 23 -4.43 -16.37 -8.72
N LYS A 24 -3.47 -17.22 -8.33
CA LYS A 24 -3.40 -17.72 -6.95
C LYS A 24 -3.07 -16.58 -5.98
N ALA A 25 -3.71 -16.57 -4.81
CA ALA A 25 -3.45 -15.58 -3.77
C ALA A 25 -1.95 -15.54 -3.37
N SER A 26 -1.30 -16.70 -3.23
CA SER A 26 0.14 -16.80 -2.95
C SER A 26 1.03 -16.18 -4.05
N THR A 27 0.64 -16.33 -5.32
CA THR A 27 1.33 -15.70 -6.44
C THR A 27 1.14 -14.19 -6.44
N LEU A 28 -0.07 -13.71 -6.15
CA LEU A 28 -0.34 -12.28 -6.04
C LEU A 28 0.48 -11.63 -4.92
N ASP A 29 0.56 -12.26 -3.75
CA ASP A 29 1.40 -11.78 -2.64
C ASP A 29 2.88 -11.69 -3.04
N SER A 30 3.38 -12.70 -3.78
CA SER A 30 4.75 -12.71 -4.30
C SER A 30 5.00 -11.57 -5.28
N ILE A 31 4.08 -11.28 -6.20
CA ILE A 31 4.19 -10.17 -7.15
C ILE A 31 4.24 -8.84 -6.41
N ILE A 32 3.35 -8.64 -5.43
CA ILE A 32 3.31 -7.41 -4.64
C ILE A 32 4.64 -7.18 -3.90
N ASN A 33 5.24 -8.23 -3.34
CA ASN A 33 6.52 -8.14 -2.64
C ASN A 33 7.72 -7.79 -3.55
N LEU A 34 7.57 -7.89 -4.88
CA LEU A 34 8.58 -7.45 -5.86
C LEU A 34 8.47 -5.96 -6.21
N LEU A 35 7.34 -5.32 -5.89
CA LEU A 35 7.10 -3.93 -6.26
C LEU A 35 8.07 -3.00 -5.50
N PRO A 36 8.53 -1.91 -6.15
CA PRO A 36 9.53 -1.00 -5.57
C PRO A 36 8.94 -0.04 -4.52
N PHE A 37 7.80 -0.39 -3.93
CA PHE A 37 7.05 0.42 -2.96
C PHE A 37 6.34 -0.47 -1.95
N GLU A 38 6.11 0.07 -0.76
CA GLU A 38 5.34 -0.59 0.29
C GLU A 38 3.87 -0.28 0.14
N MET A 39 3.03 -1.22 0.54
CA MET A 39 1.58 -1.06 0.57
C MET A 39 1.03 -1.45 1.94
N GLY A 40 -0.03 -0.79 2.36
CA GLY A 40 -0.82 -1.13 3.54
C GLY A 40 -2.30 -0.92 3.29
N PHE A 41 -3.15 -1.67 3.99
CA PHE A 41 -4.60 -1.60 3.84
C PHE A 41 -5.31 -1.76 5.18
N CYS A 42 -6.24 -0.86 5.47
CA CYS A 42 -7.28 -1.04 6.47
C CYS A 42 -8.66 -1.08 5.81
N ASP A 43 -9.57 -1.84 6.39
CA ASP A 43 -10.93 -2.02 5.87
C ASP A 43 -11.84 -0.81 6.15
N GLU A 44 -13.11 -0.93 5.80
CA GLU A 44 -14.12 0.10 6.01
C GLU A 44 -14.43 0.38 7.48
N ASN A 45 -13.96 -0.45 8.42
CA ASN A 45 -14.09 -0.23 9.87
C ASN A 45 -12.78 0.27 10.49
N ASP A 46 -11.86 0.75 9.66
CA ASP A 46 -10.53 1.22 10.03
C ASP A 46 -9.70 0.16 10.80
N ILE A 47 -9.95 -1.12 10.53
CA ILE A 47 -9.17 -2.23 11.06
C ILE A 47 -8.04 -2.54 10.08
N PHE A 48 -6.80 -2.57 10.58
CA PHE A 48 -5.64 -2.86 9.74
C PHE A 48 -5.62 -4.34 9.33
N ARG A 49 -5.74 -4.62 8.02
CA ARG A 49 -5.93 -5.99 7.52
C ARG A 49 -4.71 -6.57 6.82
N TRP A 50 -3.90 -5.75 6.16
CA TRP A 50 -2.82 -6.26 5.33
C TRP A 50 -1.72 -5.22 5.08
N PHE A 51 -0.50 -5.70 4.81
CA PHE A 51 0.62 -4.90 4.31
C PHE A 51 1.56 -5.76 3.46
N SER A 52 2.27 -5.15 2.52
CA SER A 52 3.29 -5.83 1.72
C SER A 52 4.55 -6.10 2.55
N ASN A 53 5.13 -7.29 2.42
CA ASN A 53 6.26 -7.74 3.23
C ASN A 53 7.61 -7.46 2.55
N ASN A 54 7.84 -6.20 2.20
CA ASN A 54 9.07 -5.79 1.52
C ASN A 54 10.25 -5.84 2.50
N PRO A 55 11.37 -6.52 2.18
CA PRO A 55 12.48 -6.72 3.11
C PRO A 55 13.18 -5.41 3.51
N ASN A 56 13.19 -4.41 2.64
CA ASN A 56 13.88 -3.12 2.83
C ASN A 56 12.91 -1.95 3.06
N ARG A 57 11.82 -2.20 3.78
CA ARG A 57 10.79 -1.19 4.04
C ARG A 57 11.25 -0.07 4.98
N VAL A 58 10.80 1.15 4.66
CA VAL A 58 10.98 2.41 5.38
C VAL A 58 10.32 2.37 6.75
N HIS A 59 9.07 1.93 6.81
CA HIS A 59 8.34 1.83 8.08
C HIS A 59 8.50 0.41 8.62
N GLY A 60 8.74 0.20 9.92
CA GLY A 60 8.65 -1.14 10.51
C GLY A 60 7.18 -1.57 10.66
N ARG A 61 6.84 -2.83 10.38
CA ARG A 61 5.49 -3.42 10.59
C ARG A 61 5.73 -4.71 11.34
N ARG A 62 4.77 -5.05 12.17
CA ARG A 62 4.76 -6.29 12.92
C ARG A 62 3.42 -6.96 12.71
N LYS A 63 3.38 -8.29 12.63
CA LYS A 63 2.15 -9.03 12.34
C LYS A 63 1.08 -8.81 13.42
N GLU A 64 1.49 -8.43 14.63
CA GLU A 64 0.63 -8.07 15.76
C GLU A 64 -0.18 -6.77 15.52
N ALA A 65 0.15 -6.00 14.48
CA ALA A 65 -0.67 -4.85 14.07
C ALA A 65 -1.95 -5.26 13.33
N ILE A 66 -1.98 -6.46 12.72
CA ILE A 66 -3.15 -6.94 11.98
C ILE A 66 -4.32 -7.19 12.94
N GLY A 67 -5.50 -6.73 12.56
CA GLY A 67 -6.73 -6.83 13.34
C GLY A 67 -6.90 -5.74 14.40
N ARG A 68 -6.01 -4.75 14.46
CA ARG A 68 -6.11 -3.60 15.36
C ARG A 68 -6.66 -2.39 14.63
N HIS A 69 -7.38 -1.54 15.37
CA HIS A 69 -7.86 -0.27 14.84
C HIS A 69 -6.68 0.66 14.53
N VAL A 70 -6.70 1.32 13.37
CA VAL A 70 -5.57 2.12 12.87
C VAL A 70 -5.16 3.23 13.85
N LEU A 71 -6.13 3.87 14.52
CA LEU A 71 -5.85 4.90 15.53
C LEU A 71 -4.97 4.41 16.70
N GLU A 72 -5.08 3.13 17.09
CA GLU A 72 -4.23 2.56 18.15
C GLU A 72 -2.78 2.35 17.72
N LEU A 73 -2.54 2.21 16.40
CA LEU A 73 -1.23 2.00 15.84
C LEU A 73 -0.43 3.32 15.74
N HIS A 74 -1.13 4.46 15.81
CA HIS A 74 -0.56 5.78 15.57
C HIS A 74 -0.90 6.80 16.69
N PRO A 75 -0.63 6.49 17.97
CA PRO A 75 -1.09 7.31 19.11
C PRO A 75 -0.52 8.74 19.11
N LYS A 76 0.65 8.96 18.51
CA LYS A 76 1.29 10.30 18.46
C LYS A 76 0.65 11.25 17.45
N VAL A 77 -0.10 10.74 16.48
CA VAL A 77 -0.67 11.52 15.37
C VAL A 77 -2.15 11.21 15.16
N VAL A 78 -2.83 10.75 16.22
CA VAL A 78 -4.21 10.26 16.19
C VAL A 78 -5.17 11.24 15.50
N HIS A 79 -5.08 12.54 15.80
CA HIS A 79 -5.95 13.56 15.21
C HIS A 79 -5.76 13.72 13.70
N HIS A 80 -4.53 13.53 13.19
CA HIS A 80 -4.26 13.59 11.75
C HIS A 80 -4.82 12.37 11.03
N VAL A 81 -4.64 11.19 11.63
CA VAL A 81 -5.14 9.92 11.08
C VAL A 81 -6.66 9.90 11.10
N GLU A 82 -7.27 10.29 12.22
CA GLU A 82 -8.73 10.39 12.37
C GLU A 82 -9.34 11.34 11.34
N LYS A 83 -8.73 12.52 11.14
CA LYS A 83 -9.18 13.46 10.11
C LYS A 83 -9.11 12.83 8.71
N LEU A 84 -7.99 12.18 8.38
CA LEU A 84 -7.79 11.54 7.07
C LEU A 84 -8.86 10.47 6.82
N LEU A 85 -9.08 9.57 7.79
CA LEU A 85 -10.10 8.52 7.69
C LEU A 85 -11.49 9.14 7.54
N ASN A 86 -11.86 10.11 8.38
CA ASN A 86 -13.16 10.80 8.27
C ASN A 86 -13.39 11.47 6.90
N ASP A 87 -12.36 12.09 6.32
CA ASP A 87 -12.45 12.70 4.99
C ASP A 87 -12.67 11.63 3.90
N PHE A 88 -12.07 10.45 4.03
CA PHE A 88 -12.26 9.33 3.10
C PHE A 88 -13.64 8.69 3.24
N HIS A 89 -14.07 8.39 4.48
CA HIS A 89 -15.40 7.86 4.79
C HIS A 89 -16.52 8.77 4.26
N SER A 90 -16.39 10.08 4.46
CA SER A 90 -17.40 11.05 4.02
C SER A 90 -17.36 11.38 2.52
N GLY A 91 -16.37 10.91 1.78
CA GLY A 91 -16.17 11.27 0.37
C GLY A 91 -15.71 12.71 0.16
N ARG A 92 -15.24 13.40 1.22
CA ARG A 92 -14.69 14.76 1.10
C ARG A 92 -13.39 14.78 0.30
N ARG A 93 -12.65 13.66 0.32
CA ARG A 93 -11.35 13.48 -0.32
C ARG A 93 -11.16 12.00 -0.67
N ASP A 94 -10.47 11.74 -1.77
CA ASP A 94 -10.09 10.38 -2.16
C ASP A 94 -8.58 10.11 -2.06
N GLU A 95 -7.76 11.15 -1.96
CA GLU A 95 -6.30 11.01 -1.86
C GLU A 95 -5.68 12.03 -0.92
N TRP A 96 -4.64 11.61 -0.19
CA TRP A 96 -3.79 12.48 0.60
C TRP A 96 -2.34 12.07 0.41
N GLU A 97 -1.50 12.98 -0.08
CA GLU A 97 -0.08 12.71 -0.28
C GLU A 97 0.84 13.76 0.35
N PHE A 98 2.06 13.35 0.68
CA PHE A 98 3.13 14.23 1.11
C PHE A 98 4.50 13.59 0.93
N TRP A 99 5.53 14.42 1.03
CA TRP A 99 6.93 14.03 1.01
C TRP A 99 7.60 14.35 2.34
N PHE A 100 8.51 13.50 2.79
CA PHE A 100 9.30 13.73 4.00
C PHE A 100 10.73 13.20 3.86
N PRO A 101 11.70 13.76 4.60
CA PRO A 101 13.08 13.27 4.57
C PRO A 101 13.21 11.88 5.21
N LYS A 102 14.14 11.05 4.71
CA LYS A 102 14.39 9.69 5.25
C LYS A 102 14.76 9.69 6.73
N HIS A 103 15.66 10.60 7.12
CA HIS A 103 16.08 10.88 8.49
C HIS A 103 16.48 12.36 8.59
N SER A 104 16.46 12.90 9.80
CA SER A 104 16.92 14.27 10.05
C SER A 104 18.40 14.39 9.66
N GLY A 105 18.71 15.26 8.69
CA GLY A 105 20.08 15.49 8.22
C GLY A 105 20.58 14.53 7.12
N GLU A 106 19.79 13.54 6.70
CA GLU A 106 20.14 12.66 5.58
C GLU A 106 19.57 13.17 4.25
N ALA A 107 20.36 13.06 3.19
CA ALA A 107 19.89 13.33 1.84
C ALA A 107 18.94 12.22 1.37
N GLY A 108 17.72 12.61 0.98
CA GLY A 108 16.75 11.68 0.44
C GLY A 108 15.32 12.08 0.75
N GLN A 109 14.37 11.49 0.02
CA GLN A 109 12.95 11.75 0.21
C GLN A 109 12.15 10.45 0.15
N ILE A 110 11.14 10.39 0.99
CA ILE A 110 10.08 9.39 0.97
C ILE A 110 8.81 10.10 0.52
N TYR A 111 8.11 9.48 -0.42
CA TYR A 111 6.76 9.85 -0.81
C TYR A 111 5.78 8.91 -0.13
N GLN A 112 4.72 9.47 0.45
CA GLN A 112 3.63 8.69 1.03
C GLN A 112 2.30 9.18 0.47
N LYS A 113 1.47 8.24 0.02
CA LYS A 113 0.12 8.48 -0.48
C LYS A 113 -0.88 7.58 0.24
N PHE A 114 -1.96 8.17 0.70
CA PHE A 114 -3.15 7.48 1.19
C PHE A 114 -4.27 7.64 0.16
N MET A 115 -5.04 6.60 -0.05
CA MET A 115 -6.12 6.54 -1.04
C MET A 115 -7.36 5.89 -0.43
N ALA A 116 -8.52 6.50 -0.65
CA ALA A 116 -9.79 5.87 -0.38
C ALA A 116 -10.03 4.76 -1.41
N VAL A 117 -10.20 3.52 -0.94
CA VAL A 117 -10.57 2.39 -1.80
C VAL A 117 -12.08 2.36 -1.91
N ARG A 118 -12.60 2.38 -3.14
CA ARG A 118 -14.03 2.31 -3.41
C ARG A 118 -14.32 1.23 -4.46
N ASP A 119 -15.49 0.62 -4.38
CA ASP A 119 -15.99 -0.25 -5.45
C ASP A 119 -16.52 0.55 -6.65
N GLU A 120 -16.94 -0.16 -7.69
CA GLU A 120 -17.54 0.40 -8.91
C GLU A 120 -18.81 1.24 -8.66
N HIS A 121 -19.46 1.08 -7.52
CA HIS A 121 -20.65 1.83 -7.10
C HIS A 121 -20.30 3.00 -6.16
N GLY A 122 -19.02 3.25 -5.90
CA GLY A 122 -18.53 4.32 -5.03
C GLY A 122 -18.61 4.00 -3.54
N LYS A 123 -18.95 2.76 -3.15
CA LYS A 123 -18.97 2.34 -1.75
C LYS A 123 -17.55 2.33 -1.21
N TYR A 124 -17.34 2.95 -0.05
CA TYR A 124 -16.05 2.90 0.64
C TYR A 124 -15.74 1.48 1.14
N LEU A 125 -14.57 0.98 0.77
CA LEU A 125 -14.06 -0.35 1.14
C LEU A 125 -12.91 -0.26 2.15
N GLY A 126 -12.35 0.93 2.37
CA GLY A 126 -11.23 1.13 3.28
C GLY A 126 -10.20 2.12 2.77
N CYS A 127 -9.06 2.19 3.44
CA CYS A 127 -7.97 3.08 3.11
C CYS A 127 -6.72 2.27 2.79
N MET A 128 -6.10 2.60 1.66
CA MET A 128 -4.83 2.04 1.23
C MET A 128 -3.72 3.09 1.35
N ASP A 129 -2.56 2.70 1.88
CA ASP A 129 -1.35 3.52 1.88
C ASP A 129 -0.27 2.93 0.96
N VAL A 130 0.48 3.82 0.31
CA VAL A 130 1.69 3.50 -0.45
C VAL A 130 2.84 4.35 0.07
N THR A 131 3.98 3.70 0.32
CA THR A 131 5.23 4.40 0.66
C THR A 131 6.29 4.09 -0.39
N VAL A 132 6.89 5.15 -0.95
CA VAL A 132 7.92 5.04 -1.99
C VAL A 132 9.18 5.77 -1.54
N ASN A 133 10.31 5.06 -1.53
CA ASN A 133 11.62 5.69 -1.46
C ASN A 133 11.98 6.23 -2.86
N ILE A 134 11.76 7.52 -3.11
CA ILE A 134 11.91 8.08 -4.47
C ILE A 134 13.37 8.16 -4.93
N ASP A 135 14.33 8.05 -4.01
CA ASP A 135 15.75 8.05 -4.38
C ASP A 135 16.13 6.82 -5.22
N ILE A 136 15.31 5.77 -5.26
CA ILE A 136 15.53 4.63 -6.16
C ILE A 136 15.49 5.02 -7.64
N PHE A 137 14.87 6.17 -7.96
CA PHE A 137 14.75 6.71 -9.32
C PHE A 137 15.78 7.79 -9.65
N LYS A 138 16.41 8.41 -8.64
CA LYS A 138 17.37 9.50 -8.84
C LYS A 138 18.56 9.08 -9.71
N GLY A 139 18.86 9.89 -10.73
CA GLY A 139 20.00 9.67 -11.62
C GLY A 139 19.82 8.45 -12.53
N LYS A 140 18.60 7.94 -12.67
CA LYS A 140 18.22 6.86 -13.59
C LYS A 140 17.32 7.34 -14.73
N GLU A 141 16.96 8.62 -14.74
CA GLU A 141 16.22 9.25 -15.80
C GLU A 141 16.96 9.06 -17.13
N GLY A 142 16.27 8.50 -18.15
CA GLY A 142 16.85 8.22 -19.46
C GLY A 142 17.82 7.03 -19.53
N LYS A 143 18.10 6.32 -18.42
CA LYS A 143 18.91 5.09 -18.46
C LYS A 143 18.06 3.91 -18.92
N ASN A 144 18.66 3.01 -19.72
CA ASN A 144 17.97 1.88 -20.35
C ASN A 144 16.71 2.32 -21.12
N THR A 145 16.74 3.52 -21.71
CA THR A 145 15.66 4.03 -22.56
C THR A 145 16.10 3.80 -24.00
N PRO A 146 15.52 2.82 -24.70
CA PRO A 146 15.69 2.70 -26.14
C PRO A 146 15.14 3.97 -26.78
N GLU A 147 15.88 4.60 -27.68
CA GLU A 147 15.40 5.75 -28.45
C GLU A 147 14.35 5.30 -29.50
N THR A 148 14.39 4.02 -29.88
CA THR A 148 13.44 3.41 -30.81
C THR A 148 13.05 1.99 -30.36
N ILE A 149 11.93 1.48 -30.90
CA ILE A 149 11.52 0.10 -30.70
C ILE A 149 12.56 -0.90 -31.25
N ASP A 150 13.29 -0.52 -32.31
CA ASP A 150 14.33 -1.35 -32.92
C ASP A 150 15.54 -1.50 -31.99
N GLU A 151 15.91 -0.44 -31.27
CA GLU A 151 16.95 -0.50 -30.23
C GLU A 151 16.56 -1.38 -29.05
N PHE A 152 15.27 -1.40 -28.67
CA PHE A 152 14.78 -2.28 -27.61
C PHE A 152 14.84 -3.75 -28.02
N ILE A 153 14.46 -4.06 -29.26
CA ILE A 153 14.40 -5.45 -29.78
C ILE A 153 15.80 -6.05 -29.93
N THR A 154 16.83 -5.22 -30.10
CA THR A 154 18.22 -5.66 -30.34
C THR A 154 19.02 -5.84 -29.04
N TYR A 155 18.47 -5.43 -27.89
CA TYR A 155 19.09 -5.54 -26.56
C TYR A 155 18.81 -6.91 -25.92
#